data_AF-A0A939QVV7-F1
#
_entry.id   AF-A0A939QVV7-F1
#
_cell.length_a   1.000
_cell.length_b   1.000
_cell.length_c   1.000
_cell.angle_alpha   90.00
_cell.angle_beta   90.00
_cell.angle_gamma   90.00
#
_symmetry.space_group_name_H-M   'P 1'
#
loop_
_entity.id
_entity.type
_entity.pdbx_description
1 polymer ?
#
loop_
_entity_poly.entity_id
_entity_poly.type
_entity_poly.pdbx_seq_one_letter_code
_entity_poly.pdbx_strand_id
1 'polypeptide(L)'
;MGKFVITLRKNGEFQFNLKATNGQVILTSEGYTTKTACLNGVESVKKNALLEERFEIKVAKNGKPYFNLKASNGQVIGASQMYASERTMKAGIASVQKNAPEAPVVEELD
;
A
#
# COMPACT_ATOMS: atom_id res chain seq x y z
N MET A 1 -0.23 13.21 -8.42
CA MET A 1 0.25 12.24 -7.40
C MET A 1 -0.93 11.67 -6.65
N GLY A 2 -0.79 10.52 -6.00
CA GLY A 2 -1.83 9.95 -5.15
C GLY A 2 -1.90 10.65 -3.79
N LYS A 3 -2.62 10.05 -2.85
CA LYS A 3 -2.60 10.43 -1.43
C LYS A 3 -2.63 9.19 -0.54
N PHE A 4 -1.94 9.25 0.60
CA PHE A 4 -2.16 8.30 1.69
C PHE A 4 -3.34 8.78 2.52
N VAL A 5 -4.29 7.89 2.80
CA VAL A 5 -5.44 8.17 3.66
C VAL A 5 -5.34 7.26 4.88
N ILE A 6 -5.18 7.84 6.06
CA ILE A 6 -5.16 7.13 7.34
C ILE A 6 -6.57 7.13 7.93
N THR A 7 -7.06 5.96 8.30
CA THR A 7 -8.37 5.75 8.94
C THR A 7 -8.21 4.94 10.22
N LEU A 8 -9.15 5.07 11.16
CA LEU A 8 -9.26 4.20 12.31
C LEU A 8 -10.15 2.99 11.98
N ARG A 9 -9.64 1.79 12.23
CA ARG A 9 -10.41 0.55 12.07
C ARG A 9 -11.35 0.36 13.26
N LYS A 10 -12.38 -0.48 13.09
CA LYS A 10 -13.33 -0.83 14.15
C LYS A 10 -12.68 -1.43 15.42
N ASN A 11 -11.50 -2.03 15.28
CA ASN A 11 -10.72 -2.58 16.39
C ASN A 11 -9.78 -1.55 17.05
N GLY A 12 -9.85 -0.28 16.68
CA GLY A 12 -9.00 0.79 17.23
C GLY A 12 -7.60 0.88 16.60
N GLU A 13 -7.28 0.07 15.60
CA GLU A 13 -6.00 0.15 14.90
C GLU A 13 -6.03 1.20 13.77
N PHE A 14 -4.91 1.87 13.56
CA PHE A 14 -4.69 2.76 12.43
C PHE A 14 -4.35 1.96 11.18
N GLN A 15 -4.93 2.32 10.05
CA GLN A 15 -4.59 1.73 8.75
C GLN A 15 -4.48 2.84 7.72
N PHE A 16 -3.56 2.71 6.76
CA PHE A 16 -3.50 3.60 5.61
C PHE A 16 -3.85 2.91 4.30
N ASN A 17 -4.44 3.68 3.39
CA ASN A 17 -4.61 3.33 1.99
C ASN A 17 -3.85 4.33 1.11
N LEU A 18 -3.07 3.86 0.15
CA LEU A 18 -2.61 4.68 -0.96
C LEU A 18 -3.71 4.73 -2.02
N LYS A 19 -4.24 5.93 -2.27
CA LYS A 19 -5.20 6.20 -3.34
C LYS A 19 -4.48 6.86 -4.52
N ALA A 20 -4.67 6.36 -5.74
CA ALA A 20 -4.20 6.98 -6.97
C ALA A 20 -4.96 8.29 -7.26
N THR A 21 -4.54 9.05 -8.27
CA THR A 21 -5.18 10.33 -8.65
C THR A 21 -6.66 10.20 -9.01
N ASN A 22 -7.09 9.04 -9.48
CA ASN A 22 -8.50 8.73 -9.79
C ASN A 22 -9.30 8.24 -8.57
N GLY A 23 -8.72 8.28 -7.36
CA GLY A 23 -9.36 7.83 -6.12
C GLY A 23 -9.28 6.31 -5.86
N GLN A 24 -8.78 5.51 -6.81
CA GLN A 24 -8.65 4.07 -6.64
C GLN A 24 -7.64 3.72 -5.56
N VAL A 25 -8.01 2.84 -4.63
CA VAL A 25 -7.06 2.25 -3.67
C VAL A 25 -6.13 1.27 -4.41
N ILE A 26 -4.83 1.52 -4.34
CA ILE A 26 -3.80 0.73 -5.03
C ILE A 26 -2.88 -0.02 -4.06
N LEU A 27 -2.86 0.37 -2.79
CA LEU A 27 -2.14 -0.32 -1.72
C LEU A 27 -2.84 -0.08 -0.39
N THR A 28 -2.91 -1.10 0.45
CA THR A 28 -3.51 -1.06 1.79
C THR A 28 -2.55 -1.63 2.81
N SER A 29 -2.32 -0.92 3.91
CA SER A 29 -1.46 -1.41 5.00
C SER A 29 -2.15 -2.46 5.87
N GLU A 30 -1.36 -3.14 6.71
CA GLU A 30 -1.92 -3.81 7.90
C GLU A 30 -2.40 -2.79 8.94
N GLY A 31 -3.01 -3.29 10.02
CA GLY A 31 -3.38 -2.46 11.16
C GLY A 31 -2.17 -2.16 12.04
N TYR A 32 -2.08 -0.92 12.52
CA TYR A 32 -1.07 -0.45 13.45
C TYR A 32 -1.73 -0.03 14.76
N THR A 33 -1.17 -0.44 15.88
CA THR A 33 -1.70 -0.10 17.21
C THR A 33 -1.53 1.38 17.56
N THR A 34 -0.64 2.10 16.88
CA THR A 34 -0.40 3.53 17.12
C THR A 34 -0.33 4.31 15.81
N LYS A 35 -0.75 5.57 15.87
CA LYS A 35 -0.65 6.51 14.74
C LYS A 35 0.79 6.69 14.27
N THR A 36 1.74 6.80 15.20
CA THR A 36 3.17 6.93 14.88
C THR A 36 3.69 5.73 14.10
N ALA A 37 3.32 4.51 14.48
CA ALA A 37 3.71 3.31 13.73
C ALA A 37 3.08 3.30 12.32
N CYS A 38 1.84 3.75 12.18
CA CYS A 38 1.16 3.90 10.89
C CYS A 38 1.89 4.90 9.98
N LEU A 39 2.28 6.07 10.51
CA LEU A 39 3.06 7.08 9.78
C LEU A 39 4.45 6.56 9.37
N ASN A 40 5.14 5.82 10.24
CA ASN A 40 6.39 5.15 9.88
C ASN A 40 6.20 4.11 8.76
N GLY A 41 5.05 3.42 8.75
CA GLY A 41 4.64 2.54 7.67
C GLY A 41 4.49 3.30 6.34
N VAL A 42 3.86 4.47 6.35
CA VAL A 42 3.75 5.33 5.15
C VAL A 42 5.13 5.75 4.63
N GLU A 43 6.01 6.24 5.49
CA GLU A 43 7.37 6.63 5.08
C GLU A 43 8.18 5.44 4.55
N SER A 44 7.99 4.25 5.13
CA SER A 44 8.56 3.01 4.62
C SER A 44 8.03 2.69 3.22
N VAL A 45 6.73 2.87 2.97
CA VAL A 45 6.15 2.66 1.63
C VAL A 45 6.74 3.65 0.63
N LYS A 46 6.82 4.95 0.96
CA LYS A 46 7.40 5.97 0.07
C LYS A 46 8.81 5.60 -0.39
N LYS A 47 9.66 5.17 0.54
CA LYS A 47 11.05 4.77 0.26
C LYS A 47 11.12 3.47 -0.56
N ASN A 48 10.39 2.44 -0.15
CA ASN A 48 10.52 1.11 -0.76
C ASN A 48 9.72 0.98 -2.06
N ALA A 49 8.73 1.83 -2.30
CA ALA A 49 7.96 1.82 -3.55
C ALA A 49 8.83 2.10 -4.78
N LEU A 50 9.98 2.76 -4.63
CA LEU A 50 10.91 3.03 -5.73
C LEU A 50 11.75 1.79 -6.15
N LEU A 51 11.72 0.73 -5.34
CA LEU A 51 12.57 -0.44 -5.49
C LEU A 51 11.73 -1.63 -5.97
N GLU A 52 11.93 -2.06 -7.21
CA GLU A 52 11.14 -3.15 -7.82
C GLU A 52 11.29 -4.46 -7.05
N GLU A 53 12.47 -4.73 -6.50
CA GLU A 53 12.76 -5.94 -5.72
C GLU A 53 11.98 -6.00 -4.39
N ARG A 54 11.36 -4.90 -3.96
CA ARG A 54 10.52 -4.86 -2.74
C ARG A 54 9.09 -5.33 -2.99
N PHE A 55 8.69 -5.51 -4.26
CA PHE A 55 7.39 -6.03 -4.62
C PHE A 55 7.42 -7.56 -4.70
N GLU A 56 6.84 -8.22 -3.71
CA GLU A 56 6.62 -9.67 -3.73
C GLU A 56 5.31 -9.98 -4.48
N ILE A 57 5.43 -10.56 -5.67
CA ILE A 57 4.29 -11.04 -6.46
C ILE A 57 3.77 -12.35 -5.87
N LYS A 58 2.45 -12.46 -5.76
CA LYS A 58 1.75 -13.63 -5.23
C LYS A 58 0.53 -13.95 -6.09
N VAL A 59 0.08 -15.20 -6.03
CA VAL A 59 -1.16 -15.65 -6.66
C VAL A 59 -2.07 -16.21 -5.58
N ALA A 60 -3.30 -15.68 -5.49
CA ALA A 60 -4.28 -16.16 -4.54
C ALA A 60 -4.83 -17.54 -4.95
N LYS A 61 -5.49 -18.25 -4.03
CA LYS A 61 -6.07 -19.59 -4.30
C LYS A 61 -7.05 -19.60 -5.49
N ASN A 62 -7.68 -18.48 -5.80
CA ASN A 62 -8.59 -18.30 -6.93
C ASN A 62 -7.88 -17.90 -8.24
N GLY A 63 -6.54 -18.06 -8.31
CA GLY A 63 -5.73 -17.76 -9.49
C GLY A 63 -5.47 -16.26 -9.73
N LYS A 64 -5.99 -15.36 -8.89
CA LYS A 64 -5.82 -13.92 -9.09
C LYS A 64 -4.47 -13.42 -8.56
N PRO A 65 -3.63 -12.79 -9.40
CA PRO A 65 -2.35 -12.24 -8.96
C PRO A 65 -2.53 -10.98 -8.12
N TYR A 66 -1.66 -10.78 -7.15
CA TYR A 66 -1.55 -9.59 -6.30
C TYR A 66 -0.10 -9.39 -5.89
N PHE A 67 0.22 -8.29 -5.21
CA PHE A 67 1.56 -8.07 -4.68
C PHE A 67 1.54 -7.54 -3.25
N ASN A 68 2.61 -7.85 -2.53
CA ASN A 68 2.96 -7.22 -1.26
C ASN A 68 4.15 -6.29 -1.48
N LEU A 69 4.15 -5.13 -0.85
CA LEU A 69 5.35 -4.30 -0.72
C LEU A 69 6.02 -4.61 0.62
N LYS A 70 7.33 -4.88 0.59
CA LYS A 70 8.12 -5.21 1.78
C LYS A 70 9.10 -4.10 2.15
N ALA A 71 9.32 -3.92 3.45
CA ALA A 71 10.40 -3.10 3.98
C ALA A 71 11.77 -3.82 3.88
N SER A 72 12.84 -3.11 4.23
CA SER A 72 14.21 -3.65 4.21
C SER A 72 14.40 -4.88 5.10
N ASN A 73 13.68 -4.93 6.22
CA ASN A 73 13.66 -6.05 7.17
C ASN A 73 12.74 -7.22 6.75
N GLY A 74 12.15 -7.18 5.55
CA GLY A 74 11.26 -8.22 5.03
C GLY A 74 9.80 -8.13 5.50
N GLN A 75 9.47 -7.20 6.39
CA GLN A 75 8.09 -6.98 6.85
C GLN A 75 7.21 -6.50 5.69
N VAL A 76 5.99 -7.04 5.57
CA VAL A 76 4.98 -6.52 4.65
C VAL A 76 4.46 -5.18 5.20
N ILE A 77 4.55 -4.14 4.38
CA ILE A 77 4.11 -2.78 4.73
C ILE A 77 2.92 -2.30 3.89
N GLY A 78 2.52 -3.10 2.91
CA GLY A 78 1.29 -2.90 2.17
C GLY A 78 0.98 -4.08 1.25
N ALA A 79 -0.29 -4.32 1.01
CA ALA A 79 -0.78 -5.32 0.07
C ALA A 79 -1.68 -4.66 -0.98
N SER A 80 -1.58 -5.12 -2.22
CA SER A 80 -2.50 -4.72 -3.28
C SER A 80 -3.83 -5.47 -3.17
N GLN A 81 -4.83 -4.99 -3.90
CA GLN A 81 -5.98 -5.83 -4.22
C GLN A 81 -5.57 -6.97 -5.17
N MET A 82 -6.45 -7.97 -5.29
CA MET A 82 -6.31 -9.03 -6.30
C MET A 82 -6.67 -8.49 -7.69
N TYR A 83 -5.80 -8.72 -8.66
CA TYR A 83 -5.96 -8.32 -10.05
C TYR A 83 -6.52 -9.45 -10.91
N ALA A 84 -7.06 -9.10 -12.07
CA ALA A 84 -7.57 -10.08 -13.04
C ALA A 84 -6.46 -10.76 -13.85
N SER A 85 -5.29 -10.11 -13.98
CA SER A 85 -4.15 -10.61 -14.76
C SER A 85 -2.83 -10.05 -14.26
N GLU A 86 -1.72 -10.70 -14.60
CA GLU A 86 -0.37 -10.19 -14.32
C GLU A 86 -0.12 -8.82 -14.94
N ARG A 87 -0.64 -8.58 -16.15
CA ARG A 87 -0.52 -7.27 -16.82
C ARG A 87 -1.14 -6.16 -15.97
N THR A 88 -2.36 -6.37 -15.49
CA THR A 88 -3.05 -5.39 -14.63
C THR A 88 -2.38 -5.23 -13.27
N MET A 89 -1.78 -6.30 -12.72
CA MET A 89 -1.00 -6.24 -11.48
C MET A 89 0.28 -5.41 -11.67
N LYS A 90 1.03 -5.62 -12.76
CA LYS A 90 2.22 -4.83 -13.10
C LYS A 90 1.89 -3.35 -13.28
N ALA A 91 0.74 -3.03 -13.89
CA ALA A 91 0.24 -1.66 -13.95
C ALA A 91 -0.09 -1.11 -12.55
N GLY A 92 -0.57 -1.96 -11.63
CA GLY A 92 -0.73 -1.64 -10.21
C GLY A 92 0.59 -1.27 -9.53
N ILE A 93 1.65 -2.07 -9.72
CA ILE A 93 3.01 -1.78 -9.21
C ILE A 93 3.51 -0.44 -9.73
N ALA A 94 3.42 -0.21 -11.05
CA ALA A 94 3.80 1.07 -11.66
C ALA A 94 2.98 2.25 -11.10
N SER A 95 1.70 2.03 -10.78
CA SER A 95 0.87 3.04 -10.13
C SER A 95 1.35 3.35 -8.71
N VAL A 96 1.75 2.34 -7.92
CA VAL A 96 2.32 2.55 -6.58
C VAL A 96 3.63 3.32 -6.68
N GLN A 97 4.55 2.88 -7.55
CA GLN A 97 5.82 3.56 -7.84
C GLN A 97 5.64 5.04 -8.19
N LYS A 98 4.64 5.35 -9.03
CA LYS A 98 4.34 6.73 -9.46
C LYS A 98 3.71 7.58 -8.36
N ASN A 99 2.82 6.99 -7.57
CA ASN A 99 1.95 7.76 -6.68
C ASN A 99 2.44 7.84 -5.24
N ALA A 100 3.25 6.89 -4.77
CA ALA A 100 3.68 6.82 -3.38
C ALA A 100 4.72 7.89 -2.97
N PRO A 101 5.86 8.09 -3.68
CA PRO A 101 7.05 8.75 -3.12
C PRO A 101 6.78 10.11 -2.49
N GLU A 102 5.99 10.94 -3.17
CA GLU A 102 5.66 12.32 -2.75
C GLU A 102 4.20 12.47 -2.31
N ALA A 103 3.44 11.38 -2.16
CA ALA A 103 2.03 11.49 -1.80
C ALA A 103 1.86 12.14 -0.40
N PRO A 104 0.98 13.15 -0.27
CA PRO A 104 0.64 13.70 1.03
C PRO A 104 -0.13 12.68 1.85
N VAL A 105 -0.10 12.88 3.17
CA VAL A 105 -0.88 12.11 4.14
C VAL A 105 -2.12 12.92 4.50
N VAL A 106 -3.27 12.27 4.43
CA VAL A 106 -4.58 12.80 4.85
C VAL A 106 -5.11 11.89 5.94
N GLU A 107 -5.63 12.46 7.01
CA GLU A 107 -6.23 11.74 8.11
C GLU A 107 -7.76 11.86 8.03
N GLU A 108 -8.44 10.73 8.00
CA GLU A 108 -9.90 10.59 8.02
C GLU A 108 -10.22 9.74 9.28
N LEU A 109 -10.00 10.35 10.45
CA LEU A 109 -10.18 9.74 11.78
C LEU A 109 -11.51 10.23 12.36
N ASP A 110 -12.61 9.66 11.88
CA ASP A 110 -13.96 9.88 12.43
C ASP A 110 -14.22 9.03 13.69
#